data_AF-A0A921F0U6-F1
#
_entry.id   AF-A0A921F0U6-F1
#
_cell.length_a   1.000
_cell.length_b   1.000
_cell.length_c   1.000
_cell.angle_alpha   90.00
_cell.angle_beta   90.00
_cell.angle_gamma   90.00
#
_symmetry.space_group_name_H-M   'P 1'
#
loop_
_entity.id
_entity.type
_entity.pdbx_description
1 polymer ?
#
loop_
_entity_poly.entity_id
_entity_poly.type
_entity_poly.pdbx_seq_one_letter_code
_entity_poly.pdbx_strand_id
1 'polypeptide(L)'
;MPEIKVIGDILSGKFQPTLTGNTIVDAALIDRFCQSLITALSLSPQSVQAEHHWDLVVDPTTIYVVDEHILNASGHQHRLANIVPVSHTELLRGQIGATKRRLATILAAQSSAN
;
A
#
# COMPACT_ATOMS: atom_id res chain seq x y z
N MET A 1 -4.18 -13.45 -10.21
CA MET A 1 -4.91 -12.71 -9.15
C MET A 1 -4.11 -11.44 -8.90
N PRO A 2 -4.74 -10.28 -8.68
CA PRO A 2 -3.99 -9.05 -8.46
C PRO A 2 -3.20 -9.14 -7.15
N GLU A 3 -1.89 -8.99 -7.25
CA GLU A 3 -1.03 -8.84 -6.07
C GLU A 3 -1.14 -7.40 -5.57
N ILE A 4 -1.24 -7.24 -4.25
CA ILE A 4 -1.35 -5.96 -3.57
C ILE A 4 -0.14 -5.83 -2.67
N LYS A 5 0.71 -4.86 -2.96
CA LYS A 5 1.89 -4.55 -2.16
C LYS A 5 1.65 -3.29 -1.35
N VAL A 6 1.76 -3.38 -0.03
CA VAL A 6 1.57 -2.26 0.90
C VAL A 6 2.93 -1.74 1.35
N ILE A 7 3.23 -0.48 1.02
CA ILE A 7 4.44 0.23 1.38
C ILE A 7 4.08 1.33 2.39
N GLY A 8 4.32 1.03 3.67
CA GLY A 8 4.10 1.96 4.77
C GLY A 8 5.39 2.54 5.34
N ASP A 9 6.46 1.76 5.35
CA ASP A 9 7.81 2.16 5.74
C ASP A 9 8.79 1.66 4.68
N ILE A 10 9.91 2.37 4.52
CA ILE A 10 11.00 1.93 3.66
C ILE A 10 12.22 1.71 4.55
N LEU A 11 12.61 0.45 4.70
CA LEU A 11 13.78 0.05 5.49
C LEU A 11 15.09 0.15 4.71
N SER A 12 15.02 0.39 3.39
CA SER A 12 16.20 0.43 2.54
C SER A 12 16.07 1.41 1.38
N GLY A 13 17.03 2.33 1.30
CA GLY A 13 17.09 3.40 0.32
C GLY A 13 17.72 4.65 0.92
N LYS A 14 18.01 5.65 0.07
CA LYS A 14 18.46 6.98 0.54
C LYS A 14 17.38 7.71 1.36
N PHE A 15 16.13 7.27 1.23
CA PHE A 15 14.99 7.74 1.98
C PHE A 15 14.50 6.60 2.87
N GLN A 16 14.55 6.80 4.19
CA GLN A 16 13.99 5.91 5.21
C GLN A 16 12.82 6.61 5.92
N PRO A 17 11.71 6.89 5.21
CA PRO A 17 10.48 7.30 5.87
C PRO A 17 10.03 6.16 6.79
N THR A 18 9.94 6.50 8.07
CA THR A 18 9.43 5.60 9.11
C THR A 18 8.02 6.05 9.46
N LEU A 19 7.14 5.09 9.78
CA LEU A 19 5.77 5.40 10.16
C LEU A 19 5.74 6.08 11.53
N THR A 20 6.41 5.46 12.49
CA THR A 20 6.53 5.96 13.86
C THR A 20 7.97 6.21 14.29
N GLY A 21 8.95 5.79 13.49
CA GLY A 21 10.36 5.76 13.88
C GLY A 21 10.76 4.47 14.61
N ASN A 22 9.84 3.50 14.76
CA ASN A 22 10.09 2.21 15.38
C ASN A 22 9.69 1.08 14.43
N THR A 23 10.69 0.36 13.91
CA THR A 23 10.51 -0.72 12.94
C THR A 23 9.58 -1.85 13.42
N ILE A 24 9.56 -2.15 14.72
CA ILE A 24 8.67 -3.19 15.29
C ILE A 24 7.23 -2.71 15.26
N VAL A 25 6.99 -1.45 15.62
CA VAL A 25 5.65 -0.85 15.62
C VAL A 25 5.17 -0.67 14.18
N ASP A 26 6.04 -0.20 13.29
CA ASP A 26 5.74 0.01 11.88
C ASP A 26 5.35 -1.31 11.20
N ALA A 27 6.12 -2.38 11.42
CA ALA A 27 5.78 -3.71 10.92
C ALA A 27 4.43 -4.22 11.46
N ALA A 28 4.15 -4.03 12.75
CA ALA A 28 2.87 -4.44 13.35
C ALA A 28 1.68 -3.63 12.82
N LEU A 29 1.86 -2.34 12.54
CA LEU A 29 0.85 -1.47 11.96
C LEU A 29 0.54 -1.89 10.51
N ILE A 30 1.56 -2.16 9.72
CA ILE A 30 1.41 -2.61 8.33
C ILE A 30 0.77 -3.99 8.29
N ASP A 31 1.20 -4.92 9.13
CA ASP A 31 0.58 -6.25 9.21
C ASP A 31 -0.91 -6.15 9.55
N ARG A 32 -1.27 -5.33 10.56
CA ARG A 32 -2.65 -5.07 10.92
C ARG A 32 -3.46 -4.42 9.79
N PHE A 33 -2.84 -3.52 9.04
CA PHE A 33 -3.46 -2.89 7.88
C PHE A 33 -3.71 -3.91 6.76
N CYS A 34 -2.72 -4.76 6.46
CA CYS A 34 -2.85 -5.87 5.51
C CYS A 34 -3.97 -6.83 5.91
N GLN A 35 -4.01 -7.28 7.17
CA GLN A 35 -5.09 -8.14 7.69
C GLN A 35 -6.48 -7.49 7.58
N SER A 36 -6.55 -6.18 7.86
CA SER A 36 -7.80 -5.42 7.74
C SER A 36 -8.26 -5.35 6.29
N LEU A 37 -7.34 -5.14 5.33
CA LEU A 37 -7.65 -5.17 3.89
C LEU A 37 -8.12 -6.54 3.44
N ILE A 38 -7.39 -7.60 3.81
CA ILE A 38 -7.73 -9.00 3.51
C ILE A 38 -9.16 -9.29 3.96
N THR A 39 -9.48 -8.94 5.20
CA THR A 39 -10.81 -9.16 5.79
C THR A 39 -11.89 -8.32 5.08
N ALA A 40 -11.61 -7.04 4.82
CA ALA A 40 -12.62 -6.11 4.32
C ALA A 40 -12.89 -6.21 2.81
N LEU A 41 -11.96 -6.77 2.04
CA LEU A 41 -12.09 -7.06 0.60
C LEU A 41 -12.25 -8.56 0.33
N SER A 42 -12.24 -9.41 1.37
CA SER A 42 -12.29 -10.88 1.27
C SER A 42 -11.22 -11.43 0.31
N LEU A 43 -10.03 -10.85 0.36
CA LEU A 43 -8.89 -11.26 -0.47
C LEU A 43 -8.18 -12.46 0.16
N SER A 44 -7.36 -13.14 -0.64
CA SER A 44 -6.46 -14.16 -0.10
C SER A 44 -5.29 -13.48 0.62
N PRO A 45 -4.82 -14.01 1.77
CA PRO A 45 -3.67 -13.43 2.50
C PRO A 45 -2.38 -13.45 1.68
N GLN A 46 -2.28 -14.35 0.69
CA GLN A 46 -1.16 -14.38 -0.25
C GLN A 46 -1.18 -13.21 -1.25
N SER A 47 -2.34 -12.58 -1.45
CA SER A 47 -2.49 -11.46 -2.38
C SER A 47 -2.11 -10.12 -1.76
N VAL A 48 -2.01 -9.99 -0.43
CA VAL A 48 -1.64 -8.74 0.23
C VAL A 48 -0.31 -8.95 0.96
N GLN A 49 0.73 -8.27 0.50
CA GLN A 49 2.07 -8.36 1.09
C GLN A 49 2.56 -6.98 1.51
N ALA A 50 3.15 -6.91 2.70
CA ALA A 50 3.91 -5.75 3.14
C ALA A 50 5.24 -5.72 2.37
N GLU A 51 5.54 -4.60 1.72
CA GLU A 51 6.79 -4.39 1.00
C GLU A 51 7.53 -3.22 1.65
N HIS A 52 8.61 -3.55 2.34
CA HIS A 52 9.49 -2.60 3.04
C HIS A 52 10.66 -2.11 2.17
N HIS A 53 10.76 -2.67 0.95
CA HIS A 53 11.77 -2.36 -0.05
C HIS A 53 11.10 -1.82 -1.30
N TRP A 54 11.11 -0.49 -1.46
CA TRP A 54 10.60 0.14 -2.66
C TRP A 54 11.74 0.53 -3.62
N ASP A 55 11.94 -0.27 -4.66
CA ASP A 55 12.94 0.00 -5.71
C ASP A 55 12.36 0.80 -6.90
N LEU A 56 11.14 1.35 -6.76
CA LEU A 56 10.41 2.06 -7.83
C LEU A 56 10.07 1.23 -9.09
N VAL A 57 10.36 -0.07 -9.10
CA VAL A 57 9.93 -0.98 -10.17
C VAL A 57 8.47 -1.39 -9.94
N VAL A 58 7.57 -0.65 -10.58
CA VAL A 58 6.12 -0.84 -10.55
C VAL A 58 5.65 -1.78 -11.65
N ASP A 59 5.09 -2.92 -11.26
CA ASP A 59 4.46 -3.84 -12.18
C ASP A 59 2.98 -3.44 -12.45
N PRO A 60 2.54 -3.28 -13.71
CA PRO A 60 1.18 -2.85 -14.03
C PRO A 60 0.10 -3.87 -13.61
N THR A 61 0.47 -5.12 -13.34
CA THR A 61 -0.44 -6.17 -12.86
C THR A 61 -0.55 -6.22 -11.34
N THR A 62 0.33 -5.48 -10.63
CA THR A 62 0.35 -5.36 -9.17
C THR A 62 -0.22 -4.02 -8.74
N ILE A 63 -1.06 -4.02 -7.71
CA ILE A 63 -1.59 -2.82 -7.08
C ILE A 63 -0.67 -2.43 -5.91
N TYR A 64 -0.21 -1.19 -5.90
CA TYR A 64 0.70 -0.69 -4.88
C TYR A 64 -0.01 0.29 -3.98
N VAL A 65 -0.18 -0.05 -2.71
CA VAL A 65 -0.70 0.86 -1.68
C VAL A 65 0.50 1.53 -1.04
N VAL A 66 0.68 2.83 -1.25
CA VAL A 66 1.89 3.55 -0.81
C VAL A 66 1.51 4.73 0.05
N ASP A 67 2.20 4.90 1.17
CA ASP A 67 2.06 6.08 2.03
C ASP A 67 2.28 7.38 1.24
N GLU A 68 1.41 8.36 1.46
CA GLU A 68 1.47 9.66 0.80
C GLU A 68 2.79 10.42 1.05
N HIS A 69 3.40 10.30 2.24
CA HIS A 69 4.72 10.86 2.54
C HIS A 69 5.80 10.19 1.70
N ILE A 70 5.71 8.88 1.49
CA ILE A 70 6.63 8.12 0.64
C ILE A 70 6.48 8.55 -0.82
N LEU A 71 5.25 8.69 -1.30
CA LEU A 71 4.98 9.18 -2.66
C LEU A 71 5.46 10.61 -2.88
N ASN A 72 5.27 11.47 -1.89
CA ASN A 72 5.73 12.86 -1.93
C ASN A 72 7.27 12.93 -1.89
N ALA A 73 7.91 12.12 -1.04
CA ALA A 73 9.37 12.05 -0.93
C ALA A 73 10.04 11.43 -2.17
N SER A 74 9.39 10.44 -2.79
CA SER A 74 9.88 9.83 -4.04
C SER A 74 9.58 10.68 -5.27
N GLY A 75 8.71 11.69 -5.19
CA GLY A 75 8.34 12.55 -6.31
C GLY A 75 7.48 11.85 -7.38
N HIS A 76 7.01 10.63 -7.13
CA HIS A 76 6.24 9.80 -8.07
C HIS A 76 4.72 9.95 -7.92
N GLN A 77 4.28 11.15 -7.53
CA GLN A 77 2.95 11.42 -6.99
C GLN A 77 1.77 11.16 -7.95
N HIS A 78 2.00 10.90 -9.25
CA HIS A 78 0.93 10.93 -10.25
C HIS A 78 0.98 9.93 -11.42
N ARG A 79 1.97 9.06 -11.55
CA ARG A 79 2.22 8.47 -12.88
C ARG A 79 1.51 7.15 -13.21
N LEU A 80 0.85 6.49 -12.26
CA LEU A 80 0.48 5.09 -12.43
C LEU A 80 -0.89 4.75 -11.84
N ALA A 81 -1.78 4.20 -12.67
CA ALA A 81 -3.17 3.87 -12.32
C ALA A 81 -3.30 2.74 -11.29
N ASN A 82 -2.22 1.98 -11.09
CA ASN A 82 -2.09 0.88 -10.14
C ASN A 82 -1.48 1.31 -8.79
N ILE A 83 -1.21 2.61 -8.57
CA ILE A 83 -0.77 3.15 -7.27
C ILE A 83 -1.95 3.76 -6.52
N VAL A 84 -2.16 3.30 -5.29
CA VAL A 84 -3.14 3.81 -4.33
C VAL A 84 -2.39 4.57 -3.24
N PRO A 85 -2.40 5.91 -3.25
CA PRO A 85 -1.90 6.67 -2.12
C PRO A 85 -2.78 6.39 -0.89
N VAL A 86 -2.15 6.02 0.22
CA VAL A 86 -2.79 5.91 1.54
C VAL A 86 -2.29 7.01 2.44
N SER A 87 -3.18 7.55 3.26
CA SER A 87 -2.81 8.60 4.19
C SER A 87 -1.92 8.03 5.31
N HIS A 88 -0.91 8.78 5.72
CA HIS A 88 0.00 8.32 6.79
C HIS A 88 -0.75 8.02 8.09
N THR A 89 -1.74 8.86 8.41
CA THR A 89 -2.60 8.69 9.58
C THR A 89 -3.49 7.43 9.47
N GLU A 90 -3.85 7.03 8.24
CA GLU A 90 -4.63 5.81 8.02
C GLU A 90 -3.80 4.56 8.30
N LEU A 91 -2.54 4.51 7.84
CA LEU A 91 -1.60 3.43 8.19
C LEU A 91 -1.34 3.39 9.70
N LEU A 92 -1.05 4.53 10.32
CA LEU A 92 -0.82 4.65 11.77
C LEU A 92 -2.02 4.18 12.61
N ARG A 93 -3.24 4.39 12.13
CA ARG A 93 -4.47 4.01 12.83
C ARG A 93 -5.00 2.64 12.39
N GLY A 94 -4.35 1.97 11.42
CA GLY A 94 -4.87 0.77 10.78
C GLY A 94 -6.24 0.98 10.11
N GLN A 95 -6.55 2.22 9.70
CA GLN A 95 -7.79 2.56 9.03
C GLN A 95 -7.63 2.35 7.53
N ILE A 96 -8.45 1.47 6.96
CA ILE A 96 -8.42 1.13 5.53
C ILE A 96 -9.56 1.80 4.75
N GLY A 97 -10.21 2.82 5.31
CA GLY A 97 -11.49 3.33 4.81
C GLY A 97 -11.39 3.94 3.41
N ALA A 98 -10.48 4.90 3.23
CA ALA A 98 -10.27 5.54 1.94
C ALA A 98 -9.55 4.60 0.96
N THR A 99 -8.56 3.84 1.47
CA THR A 99 -7.80 2.86 0.69
C THR A 99 -8.70 1.78 0.11
N LYS A 100 -9.62 1.21 0.90
CA LYS A 100 -10.58 0.20 0.45
C LYS A 100 -11.44 0.73 -0.69
N ARG A 101 -11.97 1.96 -0.58
CA ARG A 101 -12.81 2.55 -1.64
C ARG A 101 -12.03 2.72 -2.94
N ARG A 102 -10.78 3.18 -2.86
CA ARG A 102 -9.90 3.32 -4.03
C ARG A 102 -9.55 1.97 -4.63
N LEU A 103 -9.13 1.00 -3.81
CA LEU A 103 -8.86 -0.38 -4.23
C LEU A 103 -10.08 -1.01 -4.92
N ALA A 104 -11.27 -0.88 -4.32
CA ALA A 104 -12.50 -1.41 -4.91
C ALA A 104 -12.81 -0.77 -6.26
N THR A 105 -12.53 0.53 -6.42
CA THR A 105 -12.72 1.24 -7.70
C THR A 105 -11.73 0.74 -8.76
N ILE A 106 -10.46 0.53 -8.40
CA ILE A 106 -9.42 0.03 -9.32
C ILE A 106 -9.70 -1.43 -9.69
N LEU A 107 -10.03 -2.27 -8.72
CA LEU A 107 -10.40 -3.67 -8.95
C LEU A 107 -11.65 -3.77 -9.84
N ALA A 108 -12.66 -2.93 -9.61
CA ALA A 108 -13.83 -2.86 -10.48
C ALA A 108 -13.47 -2.39 -11.90
N ALA A 109 -12.59 -1.39 -12.04
CA ALA A 109 -12.13 -0.91 -13.33
C ALA A 109 -11.33 -1.97 -14.10
N GLN A 110 -10.46 -2.73 -13.42
CA GLN A 110 -9.73 -3.84 -14.03
C GLN A 110 -10.62 -5.03 -14.38
N SER A 111 -11.66 -5.31 -13.57
CA SER A 111 -12.63 -6.36 -13.87
C SER A 111 -13.55 -6.01 -15.05
N SER A 112 -13.74 -4.72 -15.35
CA SER A 112 -14.58 -4.26 -16.47
C SER A 112 -13.82 -4.17 -17.80
N ALA A 113 -12.49 -4.34 -17.80
CA ALA A 113 -11.66 -4.29 -19.01
C ALA A 113 -11.43 -5.68 -19.65
N ASN A 114 -12.17 -6.70 -19.20
CA ASN A 114 -12.05 -8.09 -19.65
C ASN A 114 -13.35 -8.59 -20.29
#